data_AF-A0A931WWF1-F1
#
_entry.id   AF-A0A931WWF1-F1
#
_cell.length_a   1.000
_cell.length_b   1.000
_cell.length_c   1.000
_cell.angle_alpha   90.00
_cell.angle_beta   90.00
_cell.angle_gamma   90.00
#
_symmetry.space_group_name_H-M   'P 1'
#
loop_
_entity.id
_entity.type
_entity.pdbx_description
1 polymer ?
#
loop_
_entity_poly.entity_id
_entity_poly.type
_entity_poly.pdbx_seq_one_letter_code
_entity_poly.pdbx_strand_id
1 'polypeptide(L)'
;MKNQTTFPPPKPKGGFFWWLLWIVIAIGSFILSAAFWTWFLGNFFGEIEGTPQTILWAGAVFGSWLVTMIPIIRAKERYWNRMSRQDETHVTWWIGWIALTIAAFFASAGFWTWFLAREGKTIHETANARFWIFSVFGTWMIALVPLIVVMYQKVDRAYENARRRREENENQTPRSRTVYVDPAKRVLADPLVRVLKKIPPTIKKGPLAGHLVTVTLRDGRRFPNVFVAGGREILGIYGCVEFPFEAKDVLNLEPADLDRLPEFKEESWLRLDGRN
;
A
#
# COMPACT_ATOMS: atom_id res chain seq x y z
N MET A 1 -2.10 30.03 -14.12
CA MET A 1 -1.46 28.73 -13.84
C MET A 1 -2.01 28.20 -12.51
N LYS A 2 -2.53 26.97 -12.50
CA LYS A 2 -3.30 26.39 -11.38
C LYS A 2 -2.38 25.97 -10.22
N ASN A 3 -2.70 26.42 -9.01
CA ASN A 3 -2.07 26.01 -7.75
C ASN A 3 -2.35 24.53 -7.49
N GLN A 4 -1.30 23.71 -7.37
CA GLN A 4 -1.38 22.36 -6.82
C GLN A 4 -1.14 22.43 -5.31
N THR A 5 -2.23 22.40 -4.54
CA THR A 5 -2.21 22.11 -3.11
C THR A 5 -1.90 20.62 -2.90
N THR A 6 -0.73 20.30 -2.37
CA THR A 6 -0.34 18.97 -1.95
C THR A 6 -1.02 18.62 -0.63
N PHE A 7 -2.18 17.97 -0.70
CA PHE A 7 -2.76 17.26 0.45
C PHE A 7 -1.91 16.00 0.74
N PRO A 8 -1.63 15.68 2.02
CA PRO A 8 -1.01 14.40 2.35
C PRO A 8 -1.92 13.25 1.88
N PRO A 9 -1.36 12.12 1.38
CA PRO A 9 -2.17 10.99 0.99
C PRO A 9 -2.99 10.52 2.20
N PRO A 10 -4.30 10.24 2.04
CA PRO A 10 -5.10 9.75 3.15
C PRO A 10 -4.47 8.47 3.68
N LYS A 11 -4.27 8.40 5.01
CA LYS A 11 -3.83 7.17 5.70
C LYS A 11 -4.66 5.99 5.16
N PRO A 12 -4.04 4.87 4.78
CA PRO A 12 -4.78 3.72 4.31
C PRO A 12 -5.74 3.28 5.42
N LYS A 13 -7.04 3.46 5.20
CA LYS A 13 -8.11 2.94 6.07
C LYS A 13 -8.25 1.42 5.87
N GLY A 14 -7.15 0.69 5.97
CA GLY A 14 -7.06 -0.75 5.73
C GLY A 14 -6.83 -1.54 7.02
N GLY A 15 -7.59 -1.24 8.08
CA GLY A 15 -7.56 -2.01 9.33
C GLY A 15 -8.45 -3.25 9.28
N PHE A 16 -8.30 -4.15 10.26
CA PHE A 16 -9.12 -5.36 10.45
C PHE A 16 -10.64 -5.10 10.32
N PHE A 17 -11.14 -4.00 10.89
CA PHE A 17 -12.55 -3.60 10.81
C PHE A 17 -13.02 -3.28 9.39
N TRP A 18 -12.14 -2.78 8.53
CA TRP A 18 -12.48 -2.58 7.13
C TRP A 18 -12.73 -3.93 6.47
N TRP A 19 -11.79 -4.87 6.60
CA TRP A 19 -11.94 -6.24 6.07
C TRP A 19 -13.16 -6.99 6.64
N LEU A 20 -13.44 -6.83 7.94
CA LEU A 20 -14.62 -7.42 8.57
C LEU A 20 -15.92 -6.88 7.96
N LEU A 21 -16.01 -5.56 7.74
CA LEU A 21 -17.18 -4.94 7.09
C LEU A 21 -17.41 -5.53 5.68
N TRP A 22 -16.35 -5.83 4.94
CA TRP A 22 -16.43 -6.43 3.61
C TRP A 22 -16.93 -7.87 3.62
N ILE A 23 -16.45 -8.67 4.58
CA ILE A 23 -16.93 -10.05 4.78
C ILE A 23 -18.42 -10.02 5.13
N VAL A 24 -18.83 -9.10 6.01
CA VAL A 24 -20.25 -8.94 6.39
C VAL A 24 -21.11 -8.52 5.20
N ILE A 25 -20.65 -7.57 4.37
CA ILE A 25 -21.38 -7.15 3.16
C ILE A 25 -21.48 -8.30 2.15
N ALA A 26 -20.42 -9.08 1.95
CA ALA A 26 -20.42 -10.21 1.02
C ALA A 26 -21.35 -11.35 1.47
N ILE A 27 -21.34 -11.67 2.76
CA ILE A 27 -22.25 -12.66 3.35
C ILE A 27 -23.69 -12.15 3.32
N GLY A 28 -23.90 -10.88 3.71
CA GLY A 28 -25.23 -10.26 3.71
C GLY A 28 -25.85 -10.20 2.31
N SER A 29 -25.08 -9.83 1.29
CA SER A 29 -25.55 -9.82 -0.10
C SER A 29 -25.84 -11.21 -0.63
N PHE A 30 -25.09 -12.23 -0.21
CA PHE A 30 -25.38 -13.62 -0.55
C PHE A 30 -26.71 -14.09 0.08
N ILE A 31 -26.92 -13.83 1.37
CA ILE A 31 -28.15 -14.19 2.07
C ILE A 31 -29.36 -13.48 1.45
N LEU A 32 -29.24 -12.19 1.12
CA LEU A 32 -30.28 -11.44 0.42
C LEU A 32 -30.60 -12.02 -0.97
N SER A 33 -29.56 -12.39 -1.73
CA SER A 33 -29.72 -13.05 -3.02
C SER A 33 -30.43 -14.40 -2.88
N ALA A 34 -29.98 -15.23 -1.94
CA ALA A 34 -30.58 -16.53 -1.65
C ALA A 34 -32.06 -16.38 -1.27
N ALA A 35 -32.37 -15.49 -0.31
CA ALA A 35 -33.74 -15.24 0.12
C ALA A 35 -34.62 -14.72 -1.03
N PHE A 36 -34.11 -13.80 -1.84
CA PHE A 36 -34.83 -13.26 -2.99
C PHE A 36 -35.17 -14.34 -4.02
N TRP A 37 -34.20 -15.15 -4.43
CA TRP A 37 -34.43 -16.19 -5.44
C TRP A 37 -35.20 -17.38 -4.90
N THR A 38 -35.08 -17.72 -3.62
CA THR A 38 -35.94 -18.72 -2.97
C THR A 38 -37.39 -18.26 -2.96
N TRP A 39 -37.66 -17.00 -2.60
CA TRP A 39 -39.00 -16.43 -2.66
C TRP A 39 -39.52 -16.33 -4.10
N PHE A 40 -38.71 -15.83 -5.02
CA PHE A 40 -39.10 -15.60 -6.41
C PHE A 40 -39.39 -16.92 -7.14
N LEU A 41 -38.47 -17.88 -7.10
CA LEU A 41 -38.69 -19.18 -7.74
C LEU A 41 -39.78 -19.98 -7.01
N GLY A 42 -39.89 -19.83 -5.69
CA GLY A 42 -40.99 -20.39 -4.90
C GLY A 42 -42.37 -19.93 -5.37
N ASN A 43 -42.51 -18.64 -5.68
CA ASN A 43 -43.77 -18.07 -6.17
C ASN A 43 -44.11 -18.47 -7.62
N PHE A 44 -43.11 -18.73 -8.46
CA PHE A 44 -43.33 -19.05 -9.88
C PHE A 44 -43.44 -20.55 -10.16
N PHE A 45 -42.70 -21.39 -9.43
CA PHE A 45 -42.59 -22.82 -9.69
C PHE A 45 -43.12 -23.71 -8.55
N GLY A 46 -43.61 -23.12 -7.45
CA GLY A 46 -43.96 -23.88 -6.24
C GLY A 46 -42.73 -24.21 -5.40
N GLU A 47 -42.81 -25.21 -4.51
CA GLU A 47 -41.62 -25.65 -3.76
C GLU A 47 -40.48 -26.00 -4.73
N ILE A 48 -39.27 -25.53 -4.42
CA ILE A 48 -38.09 -25.78 -5.24
C ILE A 48 -37.71 -27.25 -5.02
N GLU A 49 -38.37 -28.12 -5.75
CA GLU A 49 -38.27 -29.56 -5.61
C GLU A 49 -37.83 -30.22 -6.92
N GLY A 50 -36.51 -30.31 -7.10
CA GLY A 50 -35.91 -31.11 -8.16
C GLY A 50 -34.52 -30.61 -8.55
N THR A 51 -33.65 -31.54 -8.94
CA THR A 51 -32.25 -31.26 -9.36
C THR A 51 -32.12 -30.12 -10.38
N PRO A 52 -32.97 -30.00 -11.42
CA PRO A 52 -32.87 -28.91 -12.40
C PRO A 52 -33.22 -27.54 -11.80
N GLN A 53 -34.22 -27.49 -10.92
CA GLN A 53 -34.69 -26.26 -10.28
C GLN A 53 -33.68 -25.78 -9.23
N THR A 54 -33.03 -26.71 -8.51
CA THR A 54 -31.93 -26.40 -7.58
C THR A 54 -30.71 -25.86 -8.31
N ILE A 55 -30.38 -26.41 -9.49
CA ILE A 55 -29.29 -25.90 -10.33
C ILE A 55 -29.62 -24.50 -10.87
N LEU A 56 -30.86 -24.28 -11.32
CA LEU A 56 -31.34 -22.97 -11.77
C LEU A 56 -31.30 -21.94 -10.64
N TRP A 57 -31.80 -22.31 -9.45
CA TRP A 57 -31.77 -21.48 -8.25
C TRP A 57 -30.33 -21.13 -7.86
N ALA A 58 -29.44 -22.12 -7.81
CA ALA A 58 -28.05 -21.90 -7.48
C ALA A 58 -27.36 -21.00 -8.53
N GLY A 59 -27.59 -21.24 -9.82
CA GLY A 59 -27.09 -20.38 -10.89
C GLY A 59 -27.56 -18.92 -10.76
N ALA A 60 -28.84 -18.72 -10.43
CA ALA A 60 -29.43 -17.39 -10.25
C ALA A 60 -28.92 -16.68 -8.98
N VAL A 61 -28.85 -17.38 -7.85
CA VAL A 61 -28.32 -16.84 -6.57
C VAL A 61 -26.88 -16.42 -6.72
N PHE A 62 -26.02 -17.30 -7.23
CA PHE A 62 -24.60 -17.03 -7.37
C PHE A 62 -24.33 -16.02 -8.50
N GLY A 63 -25.06 -16.08 -9.60
CA GLY A 63 -24.94 -15.14 -10.72
C GLY A 63 -25.31 -13.71 -10.31
N SER A 64 -26.46 -13.54 -9.67
CA SER A 64 -26.89 -12.22 -9.17
C SER A 64 -26.01 -11.71 -8.03
N TRP A 65 -25.56 -12.58 -7.13
CA TRP A 65 -24.59 -12.22 -6.09
C TRP A 65 -23.28 -11.73 -6.69
N LEU A 66 -22.72 -12.42 -7.70
CA LEU A 66 -21.55 -11.97 -8.45
C LEU A 66 -21.78 -10.60 -9.11
N VAL A 67 -22.93 -10.40 -9.76
CA VAL A 67 -23.29 -9.11 -10.38
C VAL A 67 -23.36 -7.98 -9.35
N THR A 68 -23.90 -8.25 -8.15
CA THR A 68 -23.90 -7.26 -7.05
C THR A 68 -22.50 -6.97 -6.51
N MET A 69 -21.58 -7.93 -6.58
CA MET A 69 -20.19 -7.75 -6.18
C MET A 69 -19.37 -6.95 -7.22
N ILE A 70 -19.71 -6.99 -8.52
CA ILE A 70 -18.99 -6.25 -9.59
C ILE A 70 -18.85 -4.74 -9.31
N PRO A 71 -19.92 -3.95 -9.04
CA PRO A 71 -19.79 -2.52 -8.77
C PRO A 71 -18.99 -2.24 -7.50
N ILE A 72 -19.04 -3.14 -6.53
CA ILE A 72 -18.30 -3.05 -5.28
C ILE A 72 -16.79 -3.32 -5.54
N ILE A 73 -16.46 -4.31 -6.36
CA ILE A 73 -15.11 -4.58 -6.87
C ILE A 73 -14.61 -3.38 -7.69
N ARG A 74 -15.45 -2.76 -8.54
CA ARG A 74 -15.14 -1.54 -9.30
C ARG A 74 -14.96 -0.28 -8.43
N ALA A 75 -15.69 -0.17 -7.32
CA ALA A 75 -15.51 0.91 -6.36
C ALA A 75 -14.14 0.80 -5.66
N LYS A 76 -13.69 -0.43 -5.41
CA LYS A 76 -12.30 -0.72 -5.01
C LYS A 76 -11.31 -0.40 -6.14
N GLU A 77 -11.67 -0.67 -7.40
CA GLU A 77 -10.88 -0.40 -8.62
C GLU A 77 -10.56 1.10 -8.80
N ARG A 78 -11.46 2.00 -8.41
CA ARG A 78 -11.18 3.46 -8.35
C ARG A 78 -10.14 3.85 -7.28
N TYR A 79 -9.96 3.02 -6.26
CA TYR A 79 -8.85 3.13 -5.29
C TYR A 79 -7.55 2.48 -5.84
N TRP A 80 -7.69 1.59 -6.81
CA TRP A 80 -6.70 0.69 -7.41
C TRP A 80 -5.85 1.35 -8.50
N ASN A 81 -6.37 2.39 -9.18
CA ASN A 81 -5.57 3.25 -10.08
C ASN A 81 -4.44 4.02 -9.36
N ARG A 82 -4.28 3.86 -8.04
CA ARG A 82 -3.17 4.39 -7.24
C ARG A 82 -2.28 3.28 -6.63
N MET A 83 -2.54 2.02 -6.93
CA MET A 83 -1.80 0.87 -6.37
C MET A 83 -0.67 0.42 -7.31
N SER A 84 0.40 -0.10 -6.70
CA SER A 84 1.56 -0.60 -7.43
C SER A 84 1.22 -1.92 -8.15
N ARG A 85 1.94 -2.28 -9.23
CA ARG A 85 1.81 -3.56 -9.97
C ARG A 85 1.80 -4.82 -9.07
N GLN A 86 2.40 -4.71 -7.89
CA GLN A 86 2.49 -5.80 -6.92
C GLN A 86 1.15 -6.02 -6.18
N ASP A 87 0.38 -4.97 -5.92
CA ASP A 87 -0.93 -5.04 -5.27
C ASP A 87 -2.01 -5.61 -6.22
N GLU A 88 -1.90 -5.31 -7.51
CA GLU A 88 -2.77 -5.84 -8.55
C GLU A 88 -2.70 -7.37 -8.62
N THR A 89 -1.49 -7.93 -8.54
CA THR A 89 -1.26 -9.38 -8.50
C THR A 89 -1.91 -10.03 -7.26
N HIS A 90 -1.86 -9.38 -6.10
CA HIS A 90 -2.48 -9.89 -4.87
C HIS A 90 -4.01 -9.95 -4.96
N VAL A 91 -4.64 -9.03 -5.68
CA VAL A 91 -6.11 -9.01 -5.79
C VAL A 91 -6.62 -10.01 -6.83
N THR A 92 -5.95 -10.15 -7.98
CA THR A 92 -6.27 -11.21 -8.96
C THR A 92 -6.16 -12.59 -8.33
N TRP A 93 -5.18 -12.75 -7.43
CA TRP A 93 -5.01 -13.96 -6.65
C TRP A 93 -6.20 -14.20 -5.69
N TRP A 94 -6.67 -13.17 -4.99
CA TRP A 94 -7.87 -13.24 -4.14
C TRP A 94 -9.15 -13.60 -4.90
N ILE A 95 -9.35 -13.04 -6.10
CA ILE A 95 -10.47 -13.38 -6.98
C ILE A 95 -10.38 -14.86 -7.40
N GLY A 96 -9.17 -15.32 -7.73
CA GLY A 96 -8.90 -16.73 -8.01
C GLY A 96 -9.29 -17.66 -6.86
N TRP A 97 -9.02 -17.28 -5.61
CA TRP A 97 -9.40 -18.10 -4.45
C TRP A 97 -10.89 -18.14 -4.19
N ILE A 98 -11.57 -16.99 -4.29
CA ILE A 98 -13.03 -16.94 -4.16
C ILE A 98 -13.66 -17.85 -5.22
N ALA A 99 -13.21 -17.75 -6.47
CA ALA A 99 -13.66 -18.63 -7.54
C ALA A 99 -13.37 -20.11 -7.23
N LEU A 100 -12.19 -20.44 -6.70
CA LEU A 100 -11.84 -21.83 -6.34
C LEU A 100 -12.72 -22.38 -5.21
N THR A 101 -13.02 -21.57 -4.18
CA THR A 101 -13.89 -21.98 -3.07
C THR A 101 -15.33 -22.22 -3.51
N ILE A 102 -15.82 -21.42 -4.45
CA ILE A 102 -17.15 -21.59 -5.05
C ILE A 102 -17.17 -22.85 -5.93
N ALA A 103 -16.15 -23.03 -6.78
CA ALA A 103 -16.03 -24.22 -7.62
C ALA A 103 -15.96 -25.51 -6.79
N ALA A 104 -15.22 -25.51 -5.68
CA ALA A 104 -15.14 -26.63 -4.76
C ALA A 104 -16.48 -26.95 -4.09
N PHE A 105 -17.27 -25.93 -3.74
CA PHE A 105 -18.62 -26.12 -3.21
C PHE A 105 -19.53 -26.80 -4.24
N PHE A 106 -19.55 -26.33 -5.49
CA PHE A 106 -20.36 -26.93 -6.54
C PHE A 106 -19.91 -28.34 -6.91
N ALA A 107 -18.61 -28.61 -6.93
CA ALA A 107 -18.08 -29.95 -7.15
C ALA A 107 -18.53 -30.91 -6.04
N SER A 108 -18.47 -30.48 -4.78
CA SER A 108 -18.98 -31.25 -3.63
C SER A 108 -20.49 -31.48 -3.72
N ALA A 109 -21.27 -30.43 -3.97
CA ALA A 109 -22.72 -30.53 -4.14
C ALA A 109 -23.09 -31.47 -5.29
N GLY A 110 -22.42 -31.37 -6.44
CA GLY A 110 -22.63 -32.26 -7.59
C GLY A 110 -22.29 -33.71 -7.27
N PHE A 111 -21.17 -33.97 -6.61
CA PHE A 111 -20.76 -35.31 -6.20
C PHE A 111 -21.78 -35.98 -5.27
N TRP A 112 -22.20 -35.30 -4.20
CA TRP A 112 -23.15 -35.87 -3.23
C TRP A 112 -24.56 -36.01 -3.78
N THR A 113 -24.97 -35.10 -4.67
CA THR A 113 -26.24 -35.21 -5.40
C THR A 113 -26.25 -36.43 -6.31
N TRP A 114 -25.18 -36.65 -7.07
CA TRP A 114 -25.03 -37.84 -7.91
C TRP A 114 -24.94 -39.14 -7.08
N PHE A 115 -24.22 -39.11 -5.96
CA PHE A 115 -24.05 -40.26 -5.08
C PHE A 115 -25.38 -40.71 -4.46
N LEU A 116 -26.19 -39.79 -3.93
CA LEU A 116 -27.50 -40.12 -3.38
C LEU A 116 -28.47 -40.63 -4.45
N ALA A 117 -28.44 -40.02 -5.64
CA ALA A 117 -29.25 -40.47 -6.78
C ALA A 117 -28.91 -41.91 -7.19
N ARG A 118 -27.63 -42.32 -7.11
CA ARG A 118 -27.19 -43.68 -7.44
C ARG A 118 -27.65 -44.73 -6.42
N GLU A 119 -27.86 -44.34 -5.15
CA GLU A 119 -28.43 -45.22 -4.13
C GLU A 119 -29.96 -45.22 -4.10
N GLY A 120 -30.62 -44.53 -5.04
CA GLY A 120 -32.09 -44.46 -5.11
C GLY A 120 -32.71 -43.59 -4.00
N LYS A 121 -31.90 -42.80 -3.28
CA LYS A 121 -32.35 -41.90 -2.21
C LYS A 121 -32.66 -40.53 -2.79
N THR A 122 -33.81 -39.97 -2.42
CA THR A 122 -34.21 -38.63 -2.85
C THR A 122 -33.85 -37.58 -1.79
N ILE A 123 -33.52 -36.37 -2.25
CA ILE A 123 -33.16 -35.23 -1.39
C ILE A 123 -34.41 -34.62 -0.71
N HIS A 124 -35.61 -35.00 -1.17
CA HIS A 124 -36.89 -34.56 -0.62
C HIS A 124 -37.20 -35.16 0.76
N GLU A 125 -36.61 -36.31 1.10
CA GLU A 125 -36.74 -36.87 2.43
C GLU A 125 -35.86 -36.10 3.43
N THR A 126 -36.46 -35.59 4.51
CA THR A 126 -35.81 -34.72 5.50
C THR A 126 -34.54 -35.31 6.11
N ALA A 127 -34.47 -36.63 6.27
CA ALA A 127 -33.28 -37.33 6.77
C ALA A 127 -32.14 -37.32 5.73
N ASN A 128 -32.45 -37.57 4.47
CA ASN A 128 -31.49 -37.55 3.36
C ASN A 128 -31.03 -36.12 3.04
N ALA A 129 -31.92 -35.13 3.16
CA ALA A 129 -31.59 -33.71 3.03
C ALA A 129 -30.54 -33.28 4.08
N ARG A 130 -30.74 -33.65 5.34
CA ARG A 130 -29.77 -33.37 6.41
C ARG A 130 -28.44 -34.06 6.13
N PHE A 131 -28.47 -35.34 5.76
CA PHE A 131 -27.26 -36.08 5.40
C PHE A 131 -26.52 -35.43 4.24
N TRP A 132 -27.22 -35.03 3.17
CA TRP A 132 -26.66 -34.33 2.03
C TRP A 132 -26.00 -33.01 2.44
N ILE A 133 -26.69 -32.17 3.24
CA ILE A 133 -26.15 -30.91 3.73
C ILE A 133 -24.86 -31.15 4.53
N PHE A 134 -24.87 -32.04 5.51
CA PHE A 134 -23.68 -32.33 6.32
C PHE A 134 -22.53 -32.86 5.48
N SER A 135 -22.82 -33.67 4.47
CA SER A 135 -21.80 -34.29 3.62
C SER A 135 -21.20 -33.28 2.63
N VAL A 136 -22.02 -32.42 2.02
CA VAL A 136 -21.58 -31.33 1.15
C VAL A 136 -20.75 -30.33 1.92
N PHE A 137 -21.26 -29.82 3.04
CA PHE A 137 -20.50 -28.87 3.86
C PHE A 137 -19.27 -29.49 4.50
N GLY A 138 -19.33 -30.74 4.94
CA GLY A 138 -18.19 -31.46 5.53
C GLY A 138 -17.07 -31.64 4.52
N THR A 139 -17.38 -32.13 3.32
CA THR A 139 -16.36 -32.30 2.27
C THR A 139 -15.85 -30.98 1.71
N TRP A 140 -16.70 -29.95 1.61
CA TRP A 140 -16.28 -28.60 1.26
C TRP A 140 -15.32 -28.02 2.31
N MET A 141 -15.64 -28.15 3.61
CA MET A 141 -14.77 -27.70 4.70
C MET A 141 -13.42 -28.42 4.70
N ILE A 142 -13.40 -29.74 4.48
CA ILE A 142 -12.16 -30.52 4.37
C ILE A 142 -11.32 -30.02 3.17
N ALA A 143 -11.95 -29.72 2.04
CA ALA A 143 -11.28 -29.15 0.87
C ALA A 143 -10.77 -27.71 1.11
N LEU A 144 -11.43 -26.94 1.98
CA LEU A 144 -11.02 -25.59 2.36
C LEU A 144 -9.84 -25.56 3.34
N VAL A 145 -9.64 -26.57 4.19
CA VAL A 145 -8.55 -26.54 5.18
C VAL A 145 -7.16 -26.39 4.53
N PRO A 146 -6.76 -27.19 3.53
CA PRO A 146 -5.47 -27.01 2.84
C PRO A 146 -5.37 -25.63 2.16
N LEU A 147 -6.48 -25.15 1.64
CA LEU A 147 -6.60 -23.86 0.97
C LEU A 147 -6.33 -22.69 1.92
N ILE A 148 -6.93 -22.73 3.10
CA ILE A 148 -6.75 -21.75 4.18
C ILE A 148 -5.31 -21.80 4.70
N VAL A 149 -4.71 -22.99 4.84
CA VAL A 149 -3.30 -23.13 5.26
C VAL A 149 -2.36 -22.47 4.24
N VAL A 150 -2.56 -22.72 2.95
CA VAL A 150 -1.75 -22.09 1.88
C VAL A 150 -1.95 -20.57 1.85
N MET A 151 -3.19 -20.12 2.05
CA MET A 151 -3.51 -18.69 2.13
C MET A 151 -2.80 -18.05 3.32
N TYR A 152 -2.87 -18.66 4.50
CA TYR A 152 -2.25 -18.16 5.72
C TYR A 152 -0.73 -18.06 5.53
N GLN A 153 -0.08 -19.11 5.02
CA GLN A 153 1.37 -19.10 4.75
C GLN A 153 1.78 -18.01 3.75
N LYS A 154 0.96 -17.74 2.73
CA LYS A 154 1.26 -16.67 1.76
C LYS A 154 1.02 -15.29 2.32
N VAL A 155 0.01 -15.10 3.17
CA VAL A 155 -0.24 -13.84 3.88
C VAL A 155 0.89 -13.58 4.87
N ASP A 156 1.33 -14.59 5.62
CA ASP A 156 2.45 -14.49 6.55
C ASP A 156 3.73 -14.13 5.81
N ARG A 157 4.04 -14.82 4.70
CA ARG A 157 5.19 -14.46 3.85
C ARG A 157 5.08 -13.04 3.30
N ALA A 158 3.89 -12.58 2.92
CA ALA A 158 3.70 -11.21 2.45
C ALA A 158 3.93 -10.19 3.58
N TYR A 159 3.47 -10.50 4.80
CA TYR A 159 3.71 -9.68 6.00
C TYR A 159 5.18 -9.67 6.40
N GLU A 160 5.85 -10.82 6.42
CA GLU A 160 7.27 -10.94 6.69
C GLU A 160 8.10 -10.24 5.62
N ASN A 161 7.75 -10.35 4.34
CA ASN A 161 8.41 -9.62 3.27
C ASN A 161 8.16 -8.11 3.37
N ALA A 162 6.96 -7.68 3.76
CA ALA A 162 6.67 -6.27 4.01
C ALA A 162 7.43 -5.75 5.25
N ARG A 163 7.58 -6.57 6.28
CA ARG A 163 8.39 -6.28 7.47
C ARG A 163 9.88 -6.22 7.12
N ARG A 164 10.43 -7.20 6.41
CA ARG A 164 11.80 -7.18 5.91
C ARG A 164 12.04 -6.01 4.99
N ARG A 165 11.11 -5.64 4.11
CA ARG A 165 11.22 -4.41 3.32
C ARG A 165 11.19 -3.17 4.17
N ARG A 166 10.48 -3.15 5.31
CA ARG A 166 10.55 -2.03 6.26
C ARG A 166 11.88 -2.02 7.00
N GLU A 167 12.40 -3.17 7.43
CA GLU A 167 13.68 -3.30 8.13
C GLU A 167 14.88 -3.06 7.18
N GLU A 168 14.82 -3.53 5.93
CA GLU A 168 15.74 -3.23 4.84
C GLU A 168 15.62 -1.78 4.44
N ASN A 169 14.41 -1.23 4.28
CA ASN A 169 14.25 0.21 4.06
C ASN A 169 14.56 1.04 5.30
N GLU A 170 14.61 0.51 6.51
CA GLU A 170 15.04 1.21 7.74
C GLU A 170 16.57 1.18 7.87
N ASN A 171 17.19 0.09 7.40
CA ASN A 171 18.64 -0.04 7.25
C ASN A 171 19.17 0.64 5.96
N GLN A 172 18.32 0.89 4.96
CA GLN A 172 18.61 1.55 3.68
C GLN A 172 17.97 2.94 3.56
N THR A 173 17.13 3.39 4.51
CA THR A 173 16.67 4.79 4.52
C THR A 173 17.87 5.63 4.92
N PRO A 174 18.32 6.55 4.08
CA PRO A 174 19.30 7.52 4.51
C PRO A 174 18.54 8.45 5.43
N ARG A 175 18.69 8.26 6.74
CA ARG A 175 18.44 9.35 7.69
C ARG A 175 19.19 10.55 7.13
N SER A 176 18.51 11.68 6.91
CA SER A 176 19.21 12.96 6.69
C SER A 176 20.35 13.01 7.70
N ARG A 177 21.59 13.05 7.23
CA ARG A 177 22.73 12.90 8.12
C ARG A 177 22.79 14.16 8.95
N THR A 178 22.35 14.08 10.19
CA THR A 178 22.39 15.18 11.14
C THR A 178 23.64 15.01 11.99
N VAL A 179 24.56 15.96 11.88
CA VAL A 179 25.73 16.04 12.75
C VAL A 179 25.61 17.34 13.52
N TYR A 180 25.53 17.26 14.85
CA TYR A 180 25.57 18.48 15.65
C TYR A 180 26.99 19.06 15.60
N VAL A 181 27.12 20.21 14.97
CA VAL A 181 28.37 20.98 14.98
C VAL A 181 28.14 22.24 15.81
N ASP A 182 29.11 22.59 16.65
CA ASP A 182 29.08 23.84 17.42
C ASP A 182 28.80 25.03 16.48
N PRO A 183 27.81 25.90 16.77
CA PRO A 183 27.57 27.12 16.00
C PRO A 183 28.83 27.94 15.72
N ALA A 184 29.77 28.02 16.66
CA ALA A 184 31.02 28.78 16.49
C ALA A 184 31.86 28.28 15.30
N LYS A 185 31.78 26.98 14.97
CA LYS A 185 32.50 26.36 13.84
C LYS A 185 31.80 26.53 12.49
N ARG A 186 30.54 27.00 12.50
CA ARG A 186 29.67 27.13 11.32
C ARG A 186 29.48 28.57 10.86
N VAL A 187 29.89 29.54 11.66
CA VAL A 187 29.73 30.98 11.36
C VAL A 187 30.86 31.46 10.47
N LEU A 188 30.51 32.01 9.31
CA LEU A 188 31.44 32.64 8.37
C LEU A 188 32.03 33.94 8.95
N ALA A 189 33.30 34.18 8.60
CA ALA A 189 33.97 35.44 8.90
C ALA A 189 33.38 36.62 8.11
N ASP A 190 33.46 37.83 8.66
CA ASP A 190 32.87 39.04 8.05
C ASP A 190 33.28 39.32 6.59
N PRO A 191 34.53 39.07 6.15
CA PRO A 191 34.89 39.22 4.74
C PRO A 191 34.04 38.33 3.82
N LEU A 192 33.78 37.08 4.22
CA LEU A 192 32.97 36.12 3.46
C LEU A 192 31.49 36.51 3.47
N VAL A 193 31.00 37.05 4.57
CA VAL A 193 29.63 37.60 4.66
C VAL A 193 29.42 38.74 3.66
N ARG A 194 30.42 39.60 3.45
CA ARG A 194 30.35 40.67 2.44
C ARG A 194 30.30 40.12 1.02
N VAL A 195 31.01 39.03 0.74
CA VAL A 195 30.95 38.32 -0.56
C VAL A 195 29.56 37.71 -0.74
N LEU A 196 29.06 37.00 0.29
CA LEU A 196 27.75 36.34 0.26
C LEU A 196 26.60 37.32 -0.03
N LYS A 197 26.65 38.54 0.51
CA LYS A 197 25.64 39.59 0.24
C LYS A 197 25.53 39.98 -1.24
N LYS A 198 26.57 39.74 -2.04
CA LYS A 198 26.55 40.00 -3.49
C LYS A 198 25.96 38.82 -4.28
N ILE A 199 25.86 37.65 -3.66
CA ILE A 199 25.28 36.45 -4.27
C ILE A 199 23.76 36.49 -4.04
N PRO A 200 22.94 36.33 -5.10
CA PRO A 200 21.48 36.33 -4.91
C PRO A 200 21.04 35.14 -4.04
N PRO A 201 20.13 35.35 -3.08
CA PRO A 201 19.66 34.27 -2.22
C PRO A 201 18.81 33.25 -2.99
N THR A 202 19.07 31.98 -2.75
CA THR A 202 18.32 30.85 -3.32
C THR A 202 16.95 30.72 -2.67
N ILE A 203 16.84 30.97 -1.36
CA ILE A 203 15.57 30.99 -0.61
C ILE A 203 15.35 32.41 -0.07
N LYS A 204 14.32 33.09 -0.58
CA LYS A 204 14.10 34.53 -0.35
C LYS A 204 13.33 34.89 0.92
N LYS A 205 12.56 33.97 1.52
CA LYS A 205 11.64 34.27 2.62
C LYS A 205 11.60 33.14 3.66
N GLY A 206 11.38 33.53 4.92
CA GLY A 206 11.23 32.62 6.06
C GLY A 206 12.49 32.51 6.94
N PRO A 207 12.42 31.76 8.05
CA PRO A 207 13.55 31.55 8.96
C PRO A 207 14.72 30.79 8.32
N LEU A 208 14.49 30.18 7.16
CA LEU A 208 15.48 29.45 6.35
C LEU A 208 15.93 30.27 5.12
N ALA A 209 15.80 31.60 5.14
CA ALA A 209 16.35 32.44 4.08
C ALA A 209 17.86 32.19 3.97
N GLY A 210 18.32 31.85 2.77
CA GLY A 210 19.64 31.27 2.59
C GLY A 210 20.14 31.25 1.16
N HIS A 211 21.42 30.93 1.02
CA HIS A 211 22.19 30.99 -0.21
C HIS A 211 22.80 29.61 -0.46
N LEU A 212 22.69 29.14 -1.70
CA LEU A 212 23.42 27.97 -2.17
C LEU A 212 24.70 28.45 -2.85
N VAL A 213 25.84 28.03 -2.32
CA VAL A 213 27.17 28.50 -2.75
C VAL A 213 28.13 27.35 -2.97
N THR A 214 29.15 27.61 -3.78
CA THR A 214 30.34 26.77 -3.87
C THR A 214 31.40 27.36 -2.93
N VAL A 215 31.88 26.54 -2.01
CA VAL A 215 32.91 26.91 -1.03
C VAL A 215 34.28 26.48 -1.55
N THR A 216 35.25 27.40 -1.54
CA THR A 216 36.67 27.07 -1.77
C THR A 216 37.43 27.23 -0.47
N LEU A 217 38.14 26.17 -0.04
CA LEU A 217 38.95 26.17 1.17
C LEU A 217 40.36 26.72 0.93
N ARG A 218 41.06 27.07 2.01
CA ARG A 218 42.47 27.53 1.96
C ARG A 218 43.44 26.49 1.40
N ASP A 219 43.11 25.21 1.52
CA ASP A 219 43.89 24.09 0.99
C ASP A 219 43.60 23.79 -0.50
N GLY A 220 42.73 24.59 -1.14
CA GLY A 220 42.36 24.46 -2.54
C GLY A 220 41.22 23.48 -2.82
N ARG A 221 40.70 22.75 -1.80
CA ARG A 221 39.53 21.89 -1.99
C ARG A 221 38.28 22.73 -2.26
N ARG A 222 37.40 22.22 -3.13
CA ARG A 222 36.14 22.85 -3.51
C ARG A 222 34.96 21.97 -3.14
N PHE A 223 33.98 22.57 -2.45
CA PHE A 223 32.74 21.91 -2.04
C PHE A 223 31.57 22.62 -2.73
N PRO A 224 30.95 22.00 -3.74
CA PRO A 224 29.77 22.56 -4.39
C PRO A 224 28.53 22.42 -3.47
N ASN A 225 27.52 23.26 -3.69
CA ASN A 225 26.19 23.12 -3.08
C ASN A 225 26.19 23.13 -1.54
N VAL A 226 26.87 24.11 -0.95
CA VAL A 226 26.83 24.40 0.49
C VAL A 226 25.71 25.39 0.77
N PHE A 227 24.88 25.09 1.76
CA PHE A 227 23.76 25.93 2.16
C PHE A 227 24.14 26.83 3.35
N VAL A 228 24.08 28.14 3.13
CA VAL A 228 24.33 29.17 4.13
C VAL A 228 23.03 29.89 4.47
N ALA A 229 22.56 29.74 5.70
CA ALA A 229 21.35 30.38 6.20
C ALA A 229 21.66 31.68 6.96
N GLY A 230 20.66 32.56 7.04
CA GLY A 230 20.74 33.80 7.81
C GLY A 230 21.86 34.75 7.35
N GLY A 231 22.41 34.53 6.15
CA GLY A 231 23.51 35.30 5.58
C GLY A 231 24.87 35.11 6.25
N ARG A 232 25.04 34.10 7.12
CA ARG A 232 26.35 33.86 7.77
C ARG A 232 26.61 32.46 8.29
N GLU A 233 25.60 31.60 8.46
CA GLU A 233 25.76 30.30 9.12
C GLU A 233 25.64 29.15 8.12
N ILE A 234 26.63 28.26 8.07
CA ILE A 234 26.58 27.05 7.27
C ILE A 234 25.66 26.04 7.98
N LEU A 235 24.53 25.69 7.36
CA LEU A 235 23.57 24.74 7.92
C LEU A 235 23.56 23.38 7.21
N GLY A 236 24.03 23.32 5.97
CA GLY A 236 24.11 22.05 5.27
C GLY A 236 25.11 21.98 4.15
N ILE A 237 25.59 20.78 3.88
CA ILE A 237 26.52 20.48 2.79
C ILE A 237 25.96 19.31 2.00
N TYR A 238 25.77 19.50 0.69
CA TYR A 238 25.27 18.44 -0.18
C TYR A 238 26.36 17.43 -0.54
N GLY A 239 26.04 16.14 -0.50
CA GLY A 239 26.92 15.04 -0.90
C GLY A 239 28.01 14.67 0.09
N CYS A 240 28.01 15.25 1.30
CA CYS A 240 29.00 14.95 2.34
C CYS A 240 28.45 13.97 3.39
N VAL A 241 29.33 13.10 3.90
CA VAL A 241 29.01 12.13 4.96
C VAL A 241 29.32 12.69 6.34
N GLU A 242 30.41 13.45 6.43
CA GLU A 242 30.96 14.03 7.66
C GLU A 242 31.27 15.51 7.42
N PHE A 243 31.34 16.29 8.50
CA PHE A 243 31.65 17.71 8.44
C PHE A 243 33.11 17.91 7.98
N PRO A 244 33.35 18.35 6.73
CA PRO A 244 34.67 18.20 6.12
C PRO A 244 35.64 19.36 6.39
N PHE A 245 35.14 20.49 6.92
CA PHE A 245 35.90 21.72 7.15
C PHE A 245 35.17 22.64 8.12
N GLU A 246 35.90 23.49 8.86
CA GLU A 246 35.30 24.54 9.67
C GLU A 246 35.15 25.84 8.87
N ALA A 247 34.25 26.74 9.27
CA ALA A 247 34.02 28.00 8.57
C ALA A 247 35.28 28.91 8.48
N LYS A 248 36.25 28.72 9.39
CA LYS A 248 37.54 29.43 9.38
C LYS A 248 38.46 29.00 8.23
N ASP A 249 38.27 27.78 7.72
CA ASP A 249 39.08 27.17 6.66
C ASP A 249 38.62 27.63 5.27
N VAL A 250 37.47 28.31 5.20
CA VAL A 250 36.93 28.87 3.96
C VAL A 250 37.75 30.06 3.51
N LEU A 251 38.22 30.00 2.26
CA LEU A 251 38.97 31.07 1.60
C LEU A 251 38.03 31.97 0.78
N ASN A 252 37.13 31.38 0.00
CA ASN A 252 36.25 32.11 -0.92
C ASN A 252 34.88 31.43 -1.08
N LEU A 253 33.88 32.23 -1.47
CA LEU A 253 32.52 31.81 -1.80
C LEU A 253 32.16 32.23 -3.22
N GLU A 254 31.61 31.31 -4.00
CA GLU A 254 31.12 31.55 -5.34
C GLU A 254 29.65 31.13 -5.44
N PRO A 255 28.86 31.71 -6.38
CA PRO A 255 27.54 31.19 -6.70
C PRO A 255 27.62 29.70 -7.05
N ALA A 256 26.61 28.92 -6.65
CA ALA A 256 26.50 27.54 -7.12
C ALA A 256 26.34 27.51 -8.64
N ASP A 257 26.99 26.54 -9.29
CA ASP A 257 26.88 26.32 -10.72
C ASP A 257 25.46 25.81 -11.04
N LEU A 258 24.64 26.68 -11.65
CA LEU A 258 23.24 26.39 -11.96
C LEU A 258 23.09 25.41 -13.14
N ASP A 259 24.13 25.23 -13.94
CA ASP A 259 24.11 24.33 -15.11
C ASP A 259 24.41 22.86 -14.71
N ARG A 260 24.92 22.65 -13.49
CA ARG A 260 25.28 21.33 -12.94
C ARG A 260 24.65 21.07 -11.58
N LEU A 261 23.38 21.44 -11.42
CA LEU A 261 22.65 21.20 -10.18
C LEU A 261 22.30 19.71 -10.04
N PRO A 262 22.58 19.10 -8.87
CA PRO A 262 22.12 17.75 -8.59
C PRO A 262 20.60 17.73 -8.37
N GLU A 263 19.99 16.55 -8.35
CA GLU A 263 18.54 16.37 -8.11
C GLU A 263 18.05 16.86 -6.72
N PHE A 264 18.95 17.38 -5.87
CA PHE A 264 18.71 17.87 -4.51
C PHE A 264 17.82 16.94 -3.67
N LYS A 265 18.28 15.69 -3.50
CA LYS A 265 17.61 14.73 -2.62
C LYS A 265 17.90 15.07 -1.15
N GLU A 266 16.87 15.07 -0.31
CA GLU A 266 16.95 15.39 1.13
C GLU A 266 18.01 14.54 1.86
N GLU A 267 18.08 13.26 1.49
CA GLU A 267 19.06 12.26 1.93
C GLU A 267 20.53 12.59 1.66
N SER A 268 20.82 13.41 0.65
CA SER A 268 22.19 13.79 0.30
C SER A 268 22.68 15.00 1.10
N TRP A 269 21.82 15.62 1.91
CA TRP A 269 22.21 16.75 2.75
C TRP A 269 22.78 16.29 4.09
N LEU A 270 24.00 16.71 4.36
CA LEU A 270 24.54 16.73 5.71
C LEU A 270 24.00 17.98 6.42
N ARG A 271 23.08 17.80 7.38
CA ARG A 271 22.53 18.88 8.21
C ARG A 271 23.40 19.08 9.44
N LEU A 272 23.81 20.33 9.68
CA LEU A 272 24.75 20.66 10.76
C LEU A 272 24.08 21.21 12.03
N ASP A 273 22.75 21.37 12.00
CA ASP A 273 21.94 21.90 13.10
C ASP A 273 21.55 20.83 14.14
N GLY A 274 21.82 19.55 13.86
CA GLY A 274 21.54 18.42 14.76
C GLY A 274 20.04 18.16 14.99
N ARG A 275 19.15 18.76 14.19
CA ARG A 275 17.69 18.58 14.30
C ARG A 275 17.22 17.61 13.21
N ASN A 276 16.62 16.49 13.62
CA ASN A 276 15.88 15.60 12.73
C ASN A 276 14.53 16.22 12.39
#